data_AF-A0A257KZ95-F1
#
_entry.id   AF-A0A257KZ95-F1
#
_cell.length_a   1.000
_cell.length_b   1.000
_cell.length_c   1.000
_cell.angle_alpha   90.00
_cell.angle_beta   90.00
_cell.angle_gamma   90.00
#
_symmetry.space_group_name_H-M   'P 1'
#
loop_
_entity.id
_entity.type
_entity.pdbx_description
1 polymer ?
#
loop_
_entity_poly.entity_id
_entity_poly.type
_entity_poly.pdbx_seq_one_letter_code
_entity_poly.pdbx_strand_id
1 'polypeptide(L)'
;VRRINKCLAEEFLNKNHLQQSIGAKLKYGLYLPKAYYRLLPKGFEPESEELLLAVMTFSGAKKYYLEDSIVLSFELIRFSNLNGFNIVGGFTKMLRHFIQEKTPGNIMTYIDADWSDGKNFSKLGFELKEKTSPMYFQLDENHNRVKVIDANEAEVMNSGSYKYILSEF
;
A
#
# COMPACT_ATOMS: atom_id res chain seq x y z
N VAL A 1 -8.12 10.60 -9.88
CA VAL A 1 -7.07 10.36 -8.87
C VAL A 1 -6.40 11.70 -8.63
N ARG A 2 -6.18 12.08 -7.36
CA ARG A 2 -5.54 13.37 -7.02
C ARG A 2 -4.71 13.26 -5.76
N ARG A 3 -3.81 14.22 -5.55
CA ARG A 3 -3.07 14.38 -4.29
C ARG A 3 -4.03 14.68 -3.14
N ILE A 4 -3.75 14.11 -1.97
CA ILE A 4 -4.47 14.38 -0.72
C ILE A 4 -3.52 14.82 0.38
N ASN A 5 -4.04 15.52 1.38
CA ASN A 5 -3.24 15.98 2.51
C ASN A 5 -2.96 14.82 3.51
N LYS A 6 -2.08 15.08 4.48
CA LYS A 6 -1.66 14.10 5.49
C LYS A 6 -2.84 13.61 6.34
N CYS A 7 -3.60 14.55 6.90
CA CYS A 7 -4.71 14.28 7.80
C CYS A 7 -5.73 13.33 7.16
N LEU A 8 -6.18 13.63 5.94
CA LEU A 8 -7.17 12.82 5.23
C LEU A 8 -6.65 11.41 4.91
N ALA A 9 -5.39 11.27 4.53
CA ALA A 9 -4.82 9.95 4.26
C ALA A 9 -4.68 9.11 5.55
N GLU A 10 -4.26 9.74 6.65
CA GLU A 10 -4.13 9.09 7.95
C GLU A 10 -5.48 8.61 8.48
N GLU A 11 -6.48 9.49 8.46
CA GLU A 11 -7.83 9.14 8.87
C GLU A 11 -8.39 7.97 8.05
N PHE A 12 -8.22 8.02 6.72
CA PHE A 12 -8.69 6.96 5.84
C PHE A 12 -7.97 5.64 6.09
N LEU A 13 -6.63 5.65 6.16
CA LEU A 13 -5.85 4.41 6.34
C LEU A 13 -6.04 3.81 7.72
N ASN A 14 -6.17 4.60 8.78
CA ASN A 14 -6.43 4.10 10.13
C ASN A 14 -7.79 3.39 10.23
N LYS A 15 -8.79 3.85 9.47
CA LYS A 15 -10.12 3.24 9.42
C LYS A 15 -10.17 2.00 8.51
N ASN A 16 -9.43 2.01 7.40
CA ASN A 16 -9.65 1.04 6.30
C ASN A 16 -8.49 0.05 6.07
N HIS A 17 -7.28 0.34 6.53
CA HIS A 17 -6.12 -0.53 6.31
C HIS A 17 -5.78 -1.30 7.59
N LEU A 18 -5.62 -2.62 7.49
CA LEU A 18 -5.32 -3.49 8.64
C LEU A 18 -4.09 -3.01 9.44
N GLN A 19 -3.02 -2.63 8.75
CA GLN A 19 -1.79 -2.13 9.35
C GLN A 19 -1.78 -0.61 9.59
N GLN A 20 -2.95 0.04 9.52
CA GLN A 20 -3.15 1.47 9.74
C GLN A 20 -2.26 2.38 8.89
N SER A 21 -2.29 3.68 9.17
CA SER A 21 -1.41 4.65 8.52
C SER A 21 0.02 4.55 9.03
N ILE A 22 0.97 4.81 8.14
CA ILE A 22 2.38 4.98 8.45
C ILE A 22 2.92 6.19 7.67
N GLY A 23 4.04 6.75 8.12
CA GLY A 23 4.67 7.91 7.50
C GLY A 23 4.92 7.71 6.00
N ALA A 24 4.30 8.55 5.18
CA ALA A 24 4.49 8.57 3.73
C ALA A 24 4.71 10.00 3.24
N LYS A 25 5.49 10.18 2.15
CA LYS A 25 5.74 11.51 1.58
C LYS A 25 4.66 11.91 0.58
N LEU A 26 4.26 10.97 -0.28
CA LEU A 26 3.30 11.19 -1.36
C LEU A 26 2.01 10.41 -1.07
N LYS A 27 0.86 11.04 -1.33
CA LYS A 27 -0.45 10.53 -0.92
C LYS A 27 -1.47 10.84 -1.99
N TYR A 28 -2.24 9.83 -2.39
CA TYR A 28 -3.20 9.91 -3.47
C TYR A 28 -4.55 9.35 -3.04
N GLY A 29 -5.62 9.99 -3.51
CA GLY A 29 -6.99 9.52 -3.36
C GLY A 29 -7.63 9.21 -4.71
N LEU A 30 -8.36 8.10 -4.77
CA LEU A 30 -9.29 7.78 -5.85
C LEU A 30 -10.69 8.24 -5.44
N TYR A 31 -11.23 9.20 -6.16
CA TYR A 31 -12.56 9.75 -5.90
C TYR A 31 -13.58 9.27 -6.92
N LEU A 32 -14.79 8.98 -6.44
CA LEU A 32 -15.99 8.74 -7.24
C LEU A 32 -16.86 10.01 -7.24
N PRO A 33 -17.14 10.62 -8.39
CA PRO A 33 -18.05 11.76 -8.45
C PRO A 33 -19.51 11.32 -8.27
N LYS A 34 -20.35 12.21 -7.74
CA LYS A 34 -21.79 12.02 -7.51
C LYS A 34 -22.55 11.46 -8.72
N ALA A 35 -22.15 11.86 -9.93
CA ALA A 35 -22.73 11.34 -11.18
C ALA A 35 -22.68 9.79 -11.30
N TYR A 36 -21.80 9.14 -10.54
CA TYR A 36 -21.64 7.69 -10.52
C TYR A 36 -22.21 7.02 -9.25
N TYR A 37 -22.88 7.76 -8.36
CA TYR A 37 -23.44 7.18 -7.12
C TYR A 37 -24.54 6.15 -7.37
N ARG A 38 -25.15 6.15 -8.56
CA ARG A 38 -26.03 5.06 -9.02
C ARG A 38 -25.37 3.67 -9.04
N LEU A 39 -24.04 3.61 -8.99
CA LEU A 39 -23.27 2.35 -8.95
C LEU A 39 -23.01 1.88 -7.52
N LEU A 40 -23.35 2.68 -6.50
CA LEU A 40 -23.13 2.33 -5.10
C LEU A 40 -24.18 1.32 -4.62
N PRO A 41 -23.87 0.52 -3.60
CA PRO A 41 -24.85 -0.38 -2.99
C PRO A 41 -26.08 0.38 -2.50
N LYS A 42 -27.26 -0.25 -2.60
CA LYS A 42 -28.50 0.33 -2.09
C LYS A 42 -28.35 0.64 -0.59
N GLY A 43 -28.81 1.81 -0.17
CA GLY A 43 -28.70 2.29 1.21
C GLY A 43 -27.35 2.91 1.59
N PHE A 44 -26.39 2.96 0.66
CA PHE A 44 -25.15 3.72 0.84
C PHE A 44 -25.26 5.05 0.09
N GLU A 45 -25.53 6.13 0.83
CA GLU A 45 -25.79 7.46 0.27
C GLU A 45 -24.77 8.45 0.82
N PRO A 46 -23.67 8.72 0.08
CA PRO A 46 -22.70 9.73 0.50
C PRO A 46 -23.32 11.12 0.44
N GLU A 47 -23.08 11.91 1.49
CA GLU A 47 -23.55 13.30 1.55
C GLU A 47 -22.73 14.26 0.66
N SER A 48 -21.48 13.90 0.34
CA SER A 48 -20.55 14.72 -0.42
C SER A 48 -20.72 14.57 -1.94
N GLU A 49 -20.31 15.60 -2.71
CA GLU A 49 -20.30 15.56 -4.19
C GLU A 49 -19.24 14.60 -4.78
N GLU A 50 -18.26 14.19 -3.98
CA GLU A 50 -17.31 13.15 -4.34
C GLU A 50 -17.04 12.24 -3.13
N LEU A 51 -16.90 10.94 -3.38
CA LEU A 51 -16.60 9.92 -2.38
C LEU A 51 -15.15 9.45 -2.54
N LEU A 52 -14.36 9.47 -1.46
CA LEU A 52 -13.02 8.88 -1.44
C LEU A 52 -13.13 7.35 -1.35
N LEU A 53 -12.82 6.66 -2.45
CA LEU A 53 -12.96 5.20 -2.56
C LEU A 53 -11.69 4.43 -2.23
N ALA A 54 -10.52 5.01 -2.45
CA ALA A 54 -9.25 4.35 -2.15
C ALA A 54 -8.14 5.36 -1.91
N VAL A 55 -7.16 4.95 -1.11
CA VAL A 55 -5.94 5.72 -0.82
C VAL A 55 -4.72 4.89 -1.16
N MET A 56 -3.74 5.53 -1.80
CA MET A 56 -2.43 4.95 -2.12
C MET A 56 -1.33 5.92 -1.68
N THR A 57 -0.32 5.41 -0.98
CA THR A 57 0.78 6.23 -0.45
C THR A 57 2.13 5.71 -0.87
N PHE A 58 3.06 6.65 -1.06
CA PHE A 58 4.43 6.36 -1.49
C PHE A 58 5.46 7.10 -0.65
N SER A 59 6.69 6.56 -0.64
CA SER A 59 7.87 7.24 -0.10
C SER A 59 8.21 8.50 -0.91
N GLY A 60 9.21 9.25 -0.43
CA GLY A 60 9.95 10.16 -1.30
C GLY A 60 10.83 9.38 -2.27
N ALA A 61 11.27 10.04 -3.35
CA ALA A 61 12.24 9.47 -4.27
C ALA A 61 13.56 9.17 -3.55
N LYS A 62 14.14 8.01 -3.79
CA LYS A 62 15.49 7.64 -3.34
C LYS A 62 16.32 7.22 -4.55
N LYS A 63 17.62 7.53 -4.55
CA LYS A 63 18.54 6.98 -5.55
C LYS A 63 18.68 5.48 -5.32
N TYR A 64 18.49 4.70 -6.38
CA TYR A 64 18.70 3.27 -6.39
C TYR A 64 19.80 2.96 -7.41
N TYR A 65 20.83 2.28 -6.94
CA TYR A 65 22.04 1.99 -7.70
C TYR A 65 21.88 0.60 -8.31
N LEU A 66 21.78 0.56 -9.63
CA LEU A 66 21.90 -0.65 -10.44
C LEU A 66 23.39 -0.83 -10.82
N GLU A 67 23.73 -1.98 -11.41
CA GLU A 67 25.10 -2.27 -11.84
C GLU A 67 25.67 -1.18 -12.77
N ASP A 68 24.87 -0.74 -13.75
CA ASP A 68 25.30 0.20 -14.80
C ASP A 68 24.64 1.59 -14.73
N SER A 69 23.73 1.84 -13.78
CA SER A 69 22.99 3.10 -13.74
C SER A 69 22.42 3.46 -12.37
N ILE A 70 21.98 4.71 -12.22
CA ILE A 70 21.29 5.19 -11.02
C ILE A 70 19.89 5.63 -11.43
N VAL A 71 18.88 5.07 -10.77
CA VAL A 71 17.47 5.38 -11.03
C VAL A 71 16.79 5.97 -9.80
N LEU A 72 15.70 6.72 -10.01
CA LEU A 72 14.85 7.19 -8.93
C LEU A 72 13.82 6.12 -8.55
N SER A 73 13.99 5.56 -7.36
CA SER A 73 13.10 4.55 -6.80
C SER A 73 12.10 5.17 -5.82
N PHE A 74 10.88 4.63 -5.84
CA PHE A 74 9.85 4.95 -4.87
C PHE A 74 9.32 3.65 -4.24
N GLU A 75 8.90 3.72 -3.00
CA GLU A 75 8.22 2.62 -2.33
C GLU A 75 6.71 2.87 -2.32
N LEU A 76 5.91 1.91 -2.78
CA LEU A 76 4.47 1.86 -2.51
C LEU A 76 4.29 1.29 -1.09
N ILE A 77 3.84 2.15 -0.18
CA ILE A 77 3.83 1.87 1.27
C ILE A 77 2.47 1.31 1.70
N ARG A 78 1.37 1.94 1.26
CA ARG A 78 0.01 1.51 1.57
C ARG A 78 -0.89 1.66 0.37
N PHE A 79 -1.81 0.71 0.23
CA PHE A 79 -2.99 0.82 -0.61
C PHE A 79 -4.19 0.26 0.16
N SER A 80 -5.28 1.01 0.21
CA SER A 80 -6.54 0.54 0.80
C SER A 80 -7.71 1.05 0.00
N ASN A 81 -8.70 0.18 -0.21
CA ASN A 81 -10.05 0.61 -0.58
C ASN A 81 -10.79 1.09 0.68
N LEU A 82 -11.93 1.74 0.47
CA LEU A 82 -12.94 1.98 1.50
C LEU A 82 -13.47 0.62 1.98
N ASN A 83 -13.59 0.42 3.29
CA ASN A 83 -14.07 -0.82 3.88
C ASN A 83 -15.45 -1.19 3.33
N GLY A 84 -15.64 -2.47 3.01
CA GLY A 84 -16.86 -2.97 2.38
C GLY A 84 -16.92 -2.74 0.86
N PHE A 85 -15.91 -2.10 0.25
CA PHE A 85 -15.85 -1.89 -1.20
C PHE A 85 -14.69 -2.64 -1.86
N ASN A 86 -15.00 -3.33 -2.95
CA ASN A 86 -14.00 -3.89 -3.87
C ASN A 86 -13.94 -3.03 -5.13
N ILE A 87 -12.89 -2.22 -5.27
CA ILE A 87 -12.73 -1.31 -6.41
C ILE A 87 -11.89 -1.99 -7.49
N VAL A 88 -12.55 -2.69 -8.41
CA VAL A 88 -11.89 -3.36 -9.54
C VAL A 88 -11.13 -2.33 -10.39
N GLY A 89 -9.84 -2.58 -10.61
CA GLY A 89 -8.95 -1.66 -11.34
C GLY A 89 -8.57 -0.38 -10.58
N GLY A 90 -9.01 -0.19 -9.33
CA GLY A 90 -8.67 0.97 -8.51
C GLY A 90 -7.15 1.08 -8.29
N PHE A 91 -6.52 -0.03 -7.91
CA PHE A 91 -5.07 -0.13 -7.73
C PHE A 91 -4.30 0.28 -8.99
N THR A 92 -4.59 -0.37 -10.13
CA THR A 92 -3.86 -0.12 -11.39
C THR A 92 -4.08 1.29 -11.92
N LYS A 93 -5.29 1.85 -11.77
CA LYS A 93 -5.58 3.24 -12.12
C LYS A 93 -4.75 4.24 -11.29
N MET A 94 -4.65 4.01 -9.99
CA MET A 94 -3.84 4.87 -9.11
C MET A 94 -2.34 4.72 -9.36
N LEU A 95 -1.87 3.48 -9.56
CA LEU A 95 -0.48 3.20 -9.87
C LEU A 95 -0.06 3.85 -11.20
N ARG A 96 -0.87 3.71 -12.26
CA ARG A 96 -0.62 4.37 -13.56
C ARG A 96 -0.57 5.89 -13.44
N HIS A 97 -1.49 6.48 -12.68
CA HIS A 97 -1.48 7.93 -12.43
C HIS A 97 -0.17 8.36 -11.73
N PHE A 98 0.29 7.59 -10.74
CA PHE A 98 1.56 7.85 -10.08
C PHE A 98 2.74 7.75 -11.03
N ILE A 99 2.81 6.69 -11.86
CA ILE A 99 3.87 6.49 -12.85
C ILE A 99 3.93 7.66 -13.83
N GLN A 100 2.78 8.12 -14.32
CA GLN A 100 2.68 9.26 -15.23
C GLN A 100 3.13 10.58 -14.57
N GLU A 101 2.80 10.81 -13.29
CA GLU A 101 3.18 12.04 -12.60
C GLU A 101 4.65 12.07 -12.18
N LYS A 102 5.21 10.90 -11.78
CA LYS A 102 6.53 10.84 -11.15
C LYS A 102 7.63 10.27 -12.03
N THR A 103 7.28 9.64 -13.15
CA THR A 103 8.22 8.97 -14.06
C THR A 103 9.30 8.21 -13.28
N PRO A 104 8.91 7.32 -12.35
CA PRO A 104 9.86 6.61 -11.51
C PRO A 104 10.74 5.71 -12.38
N GLY A 105 11.98 5.47 -11.96
CA GLY A 105 12.80 4.45 -12.60
C GLY A 105 12.47 3.04 -12.10
N ASN A 106 12.02 2.92 -10.85
CA ASN A 106 11.32 1.72 -10.38
C ASN A 106 10.40 2.04 -9.20
N ILE A 107 9.49 1.12 -8.92
CA ILE A 107 8.61 1.14 -7.74
C ILE A 107 8.79 -0.16 -6.98
N MET A 108 9.20 -0.09 -5.72
CA MET A 108 9.27 -1.24 -4.83
C MET A 108 8.08 -1.31 -3.88
N THR A 109 7.77 -2.50 -3.38
CA THR A 109 6.78 -2.69 -2.32
C THR A 109 7.07 -3.96 -1.54
N TYR A 110 6.60 -4.00 -0.30
CA TYR A 110 6.68 -5.17 0.57
C TYR A 110 5.29 -5.71 0.81
N ILE A 111 5.10 -7.00 0.56
CA ILE A 111 3.84 -7.69 0.75
C ILE A 111 4.00 -8.64 1.92
N ASP A 112 3.19 -8.46 2.95
CA ASP A 112 3.19 -9.34 4.13
C ASP A 112 2.84 -10.78 3.73
N ALA A 113 3.75 -11.71 4.04
CA ALA A 113 3.64 -13.10 3.62
C ALA A 113 2.52 -13.88 4.35
N ASP A 114 2.00 -13.35 5.46
CA ASP A 114 0.85 -13.93 6.16
C ASP A 114 -0.48 -13.58 5.48
N TRP A 115 -0.49 -12.52 4.64
CA TRP A 115 -1.72 -11.97 4.06
C TRP A 115 -1.83 -12.16 2.54
N SER A 116 -0.74 -12.51 1.86
CA SER A 116 -0.76 -12.73 0.41
C SER A 116 0.39 -13.60 -0.06
N ASP A 117 0.17 -14.34 -1.15
CA ASP A 117 1.19 -15.10 -1.87
C ASP A 117 1.89 -14.27 -2.97
N GLY A 118 1.59 -12.99 -3.09
CA GLY A 118 2.24 -12.04 -4.01
C GLY A 118 1.89 -12.20 -5.50
N LYS A 119 1.16 -13.25 -5.90
CA LYS A 119 0.91 -13.57 -7.33
C LYS A 119 0.20 -12.45 -8.09
N ASN A 120 -0.65 -11.68 -7.42
CA ASN A 120 -1.35 -10.55 -8.04
C ASN A 120 -0.37 -9.45 -8.47
N PHE A 121 0.73 -9.24 -7.75
CA PHE A 121 1.73 -8.25 -8.11
C PHE A 121 2.54 -8.72 -9.32
N SER A 122 2.87 -10.02 -9.42
CA SER A 122 3.48 -10.60 -10.61
C SER A 122 2.65 -10.39 -11.87
N LYS A 123 1.32 -10.54 -11.79
CA LYS A 123 0.40 -10.25 -12.91
C LYS A 123 0.40 -8.78 -13.33
N LEU A 124 0.81 -7.88 -12.43
CA LEU A 124 0.92 -6.44 -12.68
C LEU A 124 2.33 -6.03 -13.13
N GLY A 125 3.21 -6.99 -13.44
CA GLY A 125 4.58 -6.74 -13.90
C GLY A 125 5.61 -6.55 -12.78
N PHE A 126 5.22 -6.70 -11.50
CA PHE A 126 6.20 -6.68 -10.43
C PHE A 126 6.99 -7.98 -10.38
N GLU A 127 8.31 -7.85 -10.27
CA GLU A 127 9.22 -8.96 -10.10
C GLU A 127 9.50 -9.22 -8.62
N LEU A 128 9.38 -10.47 -8.19
CA LEU A 128 9.81 -10.87 -6.85
C LEU A 128 11.34 -10.79 -6.80
N LYS A 129 11.89 -10.03 -5.85
CA LYS A 129 13.34 -9.89 -5.65
C LYS A 129 13.84 -10.66 -4.43
N GLU A 130 13.03 -10.71 -3.38
CA GLU A 130 13.46 -11.27 -2.10
C GLU A 130 12.25 -11.70 -1.26
N LYS A 131 12.40 -12.75 -0.45
CA LYS A 131 11.54 -13.00 0.70
C LYS A 131 12.35 -12.71 1.96
N THR A 132 11.91 -11.76 2.78
CA THR A 132 12.60 -11.46 4.03
C THR A 132 12.40 -12.60 5.03
N SER A 133 13.35 -12.76 5.95
CA SER A 133 13.22 -13.71 7.05
C SER A 133 11.98 -13.41 7.91
N PRO A 134 11.42 -14.44 8.58
CA PRO A 134 10.38 -14.25 9.60
C PRO A 134 10.79 -13.26 10.68
N MET A 135 9.81 -12.58 11.25
CA MET A 135 9.98 -11.71 12.42
C MET A 135 9.26 -12.32 13.61
N TYR A 136 9.94 -12.30 14.76
CA TYR A 136 9.46 -12.86 16.01
C TYR A 136 9.08 -11.75 16.99
N PHE A 137 8.00 -11.96 17.75
CA PHE A 137 7.46 -10.98 18.67
C PHE A 137 7.01 -11.62 19.99
N GLN A 138 7.21 -10.90 21.08
CA GLN A 138 6.47 -11.05 22.33
C GLN A 138 5.33 -10.04 22.41
N LEU A 139 4.38 -10.27 23.31
CA LEU A 139 3.32 -9.32 23.58
C LEU A 139 3.63 -8.56 24.88
N ASP A 140 3.54 -7.22 24.84
CA ASP A 140 3.58 -6.43 26.06
C ASP A 140 2.27 -6.57 26.86
N GLU A 141 2.21 -5.96 28.05
CA GLU A 141 1.02 -5.97 28.92
C GLU A 141 -0.24 -5.41 28.24
N ASN A 142 -0.09 -4.63 27.16
CA ASN A 142 -1.16 -4.05 26.37
C ASN A 142 -1.42 -4.83 25.07
N HIS A 143 -0.83 -6.02 24.92
CA HIS A 143 -0.90 -6.88 23.72
C HIS A 143 -0.30 -6.25 22.45
N ASN A 144 0.59 -5.28 22.58
CA ASN A 144 1.39 -4.79 21.45
C ASN A 144 2.55 -5.74 21.17
N ARG A 145 2.90 -5.87 19.89
CA ARG A 145 4.03 -6.69 19.46
C ARG A 145 5.36 -5.99 19.74
N VAL A 146 6.23 -6.62 20.52
CA VAL A 146 7.62 -6.21 20.74
C VAL A 146 8.54 -7.21 20.05
N LYS A 147 9.42 -6.75 19.16
CA LYS A 147 10.29 -7.63 18.37
C LYS A 147 11.33 -8.32 19.26
N VAL A 148 11.49 -9.62 19.10
CA VAL A 148 12.54 -10.43 19.74
C VAL A 148 13.45 -11.06 18.68
N ILE A 149 14.67 -11.42 19.10
CA ILE A 149 15.68 -12.04 18.22
C ILE A 149 15.59 -13.56 18.30
N ASP A 150 15.45 -14.11 19.51
CA ASP A 150 15.32 -15.55 19.71
C ASP A 150 13.89 -16.01 19.38
N ALA A 151 13.78 -16.99 18.49
CA ALA A 151 12.50 -17.59 18.13
C ALA A 151 11.87 -18.37 19.30
N ASN A 152 12.67 -18.86 20.25
CA ASN A 152 12.18 -19.58 21.43
C ASN A 152 11.48 -18.66 22.43
N GLU A 153 11.76 -17.35 22.38
CA GLU A 153 11.13 -16.34 23.22
C GLU A 153 9.84 -15.79 22.59
N ALA A 154 9.52 -16.19 21.36
CA ALA A 154 8.43 -15.61 20.58
C ALA A 154 7.07 -16.18 20.98
N GLU A 155 6.09 -15.31 21.19
CA GLU A 155 4.67 -15.67 21.32
C GLU A 155 3.95 -15.58 19.97
N VAL A 156 4.42 -14.68 19.09
CA VAL A 156 3.83 -14.39 17.79
C VAL A 156 4.94 -14.33 16.75
N MET A 157 4.66 -14.86 15.55
CA MET A 157 5.55 -14.80 14.41
C MET A 157 4.84 -14.17 13.21
N ASN A 158 5.57 -13.37 12.43
CA ASN A 158 5.20 -12.97 11.09
C ASN A 158 6.10 -13.69 10.08
N SER A 159 5.55 -14.27 9.01
CA SER A 159 6.32 -15.06 8.04
C SER A 159 7.27 -14.26 7.13
N GLY A 160 7.48 -12.97 7.45
CA GLY A 160 8.28 -12.05 6.67
C GLY A 160 7.46 -11.36 5.58
N SER A 161 8.15 -10.79 4.60
CA SER A 161 7.52 -10.07 3.50
C SER A 161 8.18 -10.42 2.17
N TYR A 162 7.38 -10.44 1.12
CA TYR A 162 7.87 -10.51 -0.25
C TYR A 162 8.19 -9.11 -0.76
N LYS A 163 9.45 -8.89 -1.14
CA LYS A 163 9.90 -7.66 -1.77
C LYS A 163 9.70 -7.77 -3.27
N TYR A 164 8.89 -6.88 -3.80
CA TYR A 164 8.56 -6.79 -5.22
C TYR A 164 9.06 -5.48 -5.81
N ILE A 165 9.53 -5.51 -7.07
CA ILE A 165 9.96 -4.33 -7.81
C ILE A 165 9.30 -4.30 -9.20
N LEU A 166 8.70 -3.17 -9.54
CA LEU A 166 8.22 -2.85 -10.89
C LEU A 166 9.19 -1.87 -11.54
N SER A 167 9.81 -2.27 -12.65
CA SER A 167 10.79 -1.46 -13.39
C SER A 167 10.40 -1.20 -14.86
N GLU A 168 9.42 -1.94 -15.37
CA GLU A 168 8.86 -1.78 -16.73
C GLU A 168 7.40 -1.31 -16.61
N PHE A 169 7.01 -0.28 -17.37
CA PHE A 169 5.73 0.43 -17.21
C PHE A 169 4.89 0.46 -18.48
#